data_AF-A0A527GHI4-F1
#
_entry.id   AF-A0A527GHI4-F1
#
_cell.length_a   1.000
_cell.length_b   1.000
_cell.length_c   1.000
_cell.angle_alpha   90.00
_cell.angle_beta   90.00
_cell.angle_gamma   90.00
#
_symmetry.space_group_name_H-M   'P 1'
#
loop_
_entity.id
_entity.type
_entity.pdbx_description
1 polymer ?
#
loop_
_entity_poly.entity_id
_entity_poly.type
_entity_poly.pdbx_seq_one_letter_code
_entity_poly.pdbx_strand_id
1 'polypeptide(L)'
;MARAIMLQGTGSDVGKTVLVAGLCRAAKKRGLKVRPFKPQNMSNNAAVADIPGDKAGGGEIGRAQWLQAIACGVAPSVHMNPVLLKPQTDVGAQVIVQGKMFG
;
A
#
# COMPACT_ATOMS: atom_id res chain seq x y z
N MET A 1 10.35 -14.19 12.58
CA MET A 1 9.26 -14.29 11.58
C MET A 1 8.06 -13.51 12.07
N ALA A 2 7.49 -12.61 11.26
CA ALA A 2 6.25 -11.90 11.61
C ALA A 2 5.04 -12.81 11.34
N ARG A 3 3.99 -12.72 12.18
CA ARG A 3 2.71 -13.38 11.89
C ARG A 3 1.99 -12.62 10.77
N ALA A 4 1.44 -13.32 9.79
CA ALA A 4 0.75 -12.73 8.65
C ALA A 4 -0.73 -13.16 8.62
N ILE A 5 -1.61 -12.22 8.29
CA ILE A 5 -3.03 -12.48 8.04
C ILE A 5 -3.35 -11.91 6.66
N MET A 6 -3.90 -12.74 5.78
CA MET A 6 -4.38 -12.30 4.47
C MET A 6 -5.88 -12.00 4.54
N LEU A 7 -6.28 -10.77 4.21
CA LEU A 7 -7.68 -10.42 4.06
C LEU A 7 -8.09 -10.58 2.59
N GLN A 8 -9.05 -11.47 2.34
CA GLN A 8 -9.58 -11.77 1.01
C GLN A 8 -11.01 -11.23 0.86
N GLY A 9 -11.47 -11.10 -0.39
CA GLY A 9 -12.86 -10.78 -0.70
C GLY A 9 -13.24 -11.27 -2.10
N THR A 10 -14.53 -11.43 -2.34
CA THR A 10 -15.09 -12.10 -3.53
C THR A 10 -15.18 -11.22 -4.78
N GLY A 11 -14.84 -9.93 -4.65
CA GLY A 11 -14.84 -8.98 -5.77
C GLY A 11 -14.05 -7.73 -5.44
N SER A 12 -13.95 -6.82 -6.40
CA SER A 12 -13.50 -5.44 -6.18
C SER A 12 -14.53 -4.65 -5.35
N ASP A 13 -14.09 -3.60 -4.66
CA ASP A 13 -14.96 -2.67 -3.91
C ASP A 13 -15.83 -3.23 -2.77
N VAL A 14 -15.66 -4.50 -2.41
CA VAL A 14 -16.31 -5.13 -1.23
C VAL A 14 -15.77 -4.64 0.13
N GLY A 15 -15.13 -3.48 0.19
CA GLY A 15 -14.67 -2.86 1.46
C GLY A 15 -13.33 -3.37 2.02
N LYS A 16 -12.59 -4.23 1.30
CA LYS A 16 -11.29 -4.78 1.75
C LYS A 16 -10.32 -3.72 2.26
N THR A 17 -10.17 -2.61 1.53
CA THR A 17 -9.24 -1.52 1.89
C THR A 17 -9.57 -0.93 3.26
N VAL A 18 -10.84 -0.61 3.50
CA VAL A 18 -11.31 0.00 4.74
C VAL A 18 -11.24 -1.01 5.89
N LEU A 19 -11.60 -2.27 5.65
CA LEU A 19 -11.46 -3.33 6.66
C LEU A 19 -10.01 -3.53 7.10
N VAL A 20 -9.06 -3.60 6.17
CA VAL A 20 -7.63 -3.69 6.51
C VAL A 20 -7.19 -2.47 7.32
N ALA A 21 -7.59 -1.25 6.93
CA ALA A 21 -7.26 -0.05 7.70
C ALA A 21 -7.86 -0.09 9.11
N GLY A 22 -9.12 -0.52 9.25
CA GLY A 22 -9.79 -0.70 10.54
C GLY A 22 -9.07 -1.71 11.44
N LEU A 23 -8.72 -2.88 10.90
CA LEU A 23 -7.97 -3.92 11.61
C LEU A 23 -6.57 -3.44 12.02
N CYS A 24 -5.87 -2.73 11.13
CA CYS A 24 -4.57 -2.11 11.43
C CYS A 24 -4.69 -1.12 12.59
N ARG A 25 -5.69 -0.22 12.55
CA ARG A 25 -5.92 0.75 13.62
C ARG A 25 -6.29 0.06 14.93
N ALA A 26 -7.14 -0.95 14.88
CA ALA A 26 -7.57 -1.73 16.03
C ALA A 26 -6.40 -2.46 16.70
N ALA A 27 -5.49 -3.06 15.92
CA ALA A 27 -4.29 -3.71 16.42
C ALA A 27 -3.31 -2.70 17.02
N LYS A 28 -3.06 -1.57 16.34
CA LYS A 28 -2.20 -0.49 16.86
C LYS A 28 -2.71 0.06 18.20
N LYS A 29 -4.02 0.30 18.34
CA LYS A 29 -4.64 0.76 19.59
C LYS A 29 -4.50 -0.24 20.75
N ARG A 30 -4.28 -1.53 20.45
CA ARG A 30 -4.01 -2.59 21.43
C ARG A 30 -2.51 -2.81 21.70
N GLY A 31 -1.65 -1.90 21.26
CA GLY A 31 -0.20 -1.99 21.47
C GLY A 31 0.54 -2.93 20.52
N LEU A 32 -0.13 -3.51 19.53
CA LEU A 32 0.51 -4.44 18.58
C LEU A 32 1.30 -3.68 17.50
N LYS A 33 2.45 -4.25 17.11
CA LYS A 33 3.21 -3.83 15.92
C LYS A 33 2.57 -4.48 14.68
N VAL A 34 1.84 -3.69 13.91
CA VAL A 34 1.15 -4.13 12.68
C VAL A 34 1.63 -3.30 11.48
N ARG A 35 1.69 -3.91 10.30
CA ARG A 35 2.03 -3.25 9.04
C ARG A 35 1.12 -3.76 7.93
N PRO A 36 0.70 -2.91 6.98
CA PRO A 36 -0.02 -3.37 5.83
C PRO A 36 0.96 -3.86 4.76
N PHE A 37 0.50 -4.79 3.93
CA PHE A 37 1.25 -5.23 2.78
C PHE A 37 0.29 -5.63 1.66
N LYS A 38 0.48 -5.06 0.48
CA LYS A 38 -0.19 -5.47 -0.74
C LYS A 38 0.85 -5.55 -1.86
N PRO A 39 1.29 -6.77 -2.25
CA PRO A 39 2.45 -6.94 -3.13
C PRO A 39 2.27 -6.21 -4.47
N GLN A 40 1.06 -6.23 -5.02
CA GLN A 40 0.69 -5.48 -6.21
C GLN A 40 -0.66 -4.79 -6.02
N ASN A 41 -0.75 -3.54 -6.45
CA ASN A 41 -2.00 -2.80 -6.53
C ASN A 41 -2.16 -2.22 -7.95
N MET A 42 -3.40 -2.08 -8.40
CA MET A 42 -3.75 -1.43 -9.66
C MET A 42 -4.66 -0.24 -9.35
N SER A 43 -4.17 0.98 -9.55
CA SER A 43 -4.88 2.21 -9.20
C SER A 43 -4.16 3.43 -9.78
N ASN A 44 -4.91 4.33 -10.41
CA ASN A 44 -4.40 5.67 -10.78
C ASN A 44 -4.35 6.63 -9.59
N ASN A 45 -4.98 6.27 -8.46
CA ASN A 45 -4.93 7.04 -7.22
C ASN A 45 -3.70 6.66 -6.40
N ALA A 46 -2.63 7.44 -6.57
CA ALA A 46 -1.36 7.30 -5.88
C ALA A 46 -1.16 8.36 -4.79
N ALA A 47 -0.17 8.15 -3.93
CA ALA A 47 0.29 9.09 -2.92
C ALA A 47 1.80 8.98 -2.75
N VAL A 48 2.39 9.98 -2.09
CA VAL A 48 3.82 9.99 -1.76
C VAL A 48 4.10 9.06 -0.57
N ALA A 49 5.16 8.27 -0.67
CA ALA A 49 5.67 7.38 0.36
C ALA A 49 7.19 7.47 0.46
N ASP A 50 7.73 7.10 1.61
CA ASP A 50 9.16 7.06 1.82
C ASP A 50 9.78 5.88 1.05
N ILE A 51 10.94 6.14 0.46
CA ILE A 51 11.85 5.12 -0.07
C ILE A 51 12.96 4.97 0.97
N PRO A 52 13.01 3.86 1.73
CA PRO A 52 14.04 3.68 2.75
C PRO A 52 15.46 3.79 2.17
N GLY A 53 16.27 4.66 2.74
CA GLY A 53 17.64 4.93 2.28
C GLY A 53 17.77 6.08 1.27
N ASP A 54 16.67 6.53 0.65
CA ASP A 54 16.65 7.70 -0.24
C ASP A 54 16.17 8.94 0.55
N LYS A 55 17.01 9.97 0.60
CA LYS A 55 16.69 11.26 1.25
C LYS A 55 16.29 12.34 0.24
N ALA A 56 16.44 12.08 -1.06
CA ALA A 56 16.33 13.06 -2.12
C ALA A 56 14.94 13.09 -2.78
N GLY A 57 14.06 12.12 -2.51
CA GLY A 57 12.68 12.16 -2.99
C GLY A 57 11.75 11.11 -2.38
N GLY A 58 10.45 11.35 -2.51
CA GLY A 58 9.41 10.36 -2.22
C GLY A 58 9.17 9.41 -3.40
N GLY A 59 8.71 8.20 -3.10
CA GLY A 59 8.22 7.24 -4.08
C GLY A 59 6.70 7.25 -4.18
N GLU A 60 6.17 6.60 -5.20
CA GLU A 60 4.74 6.42 -5.38
C GLU A 60 4.22 5.14 -4.69
N ILE A 61 3.07 5.26 -4.01
CA ILE A 61 2.32 4.15 -3.43
C ILE A 61 0.83 4.29 -3.75
N GLY A 62 0.06 3.21 -3.81
CA GLY A 62 -1.40 3.30 -3.90
C GLY A 62 -2.02 4.00 -2.67
N ARG A 63 -3.00 4.89 -2.90
CA ARG A 63 -3.70 5.65 -1.83
C ARG A 63 -4.32 4.73 -0.75
N ALA A 64 -4.77 3.55 -1.16
CA ALA A 64 -5.27 2.51 -0.25
C ALA A 64 -4.21 2.07 0.78
N GLN A 65 -2.99 1.78 0.33
CA GLN A 65 -1.90 1.36 1.21
C GLN A 65 -1.35 2.53 2.02
N TRP A 66 -1.33 3.73 1.45
CA TRP A 66 -1.03 4.96 2.17
C TRP A 66 -1.96 5.15 3.38
N LEU A 67 -3.27 5.01 3.20
CA LEU A 67 -4.25 5.07 4.28
C LEU A 67 -4.01 3.98 5.34
N GLN A 68 -3.69 2.76 4.91
CA GLN A 68 -3.42 1.65 5.82
C GLN A 68 -2.14 1.87 6.65
N ALA A 69 -1.12 2.53 6.09
CA ALA A 69 0.09 2.92 6.82
C ALA A 69 -0.24 3.89 7.96
N ILE A 70 -1.08 4.89 7.68
CA ILE A 70 -1.57 5.85 8.69
C ILE A 70 -2.41 5.15 9.75
N ALA A 71 -3.22 4.16 9.38
CA ALA A 71 -3.96 3.34 10.33
C ALA A 71 -3.03 2.56 11.28
N CYS A 72 -1.88 2.11 10.79
CA CYS A 72 -0.81 1.52 11.60
C CYS A 72 -0.05 2.56 12.46
N GLY A 73 -0.23 3.85 12.21
CA GLY A 73 0.48 4.94 12.88
C GLY A 73 1.95 5.02 12.48
N VAL A 74 2.26 4.78 11.20
CA VAL A 74 3.61 4.87 10.65
C VAL A 74 3.64 5.64 9.34
N ALA A 75 4.83 6.13 8.98
CA ALA A 75 5.06 6.72 7.67
C ALA A 75 4.75 5.69 6.56
N PRO A 76 4.06 6.09 5.49
CA PRO A 76 3.91 5.27 4.30
C PRO A 76 5.27 4.95 3.70
N SER A 77 5.47 3.70 3.29
CA SER A 77 6.71 3.27 2.62
C SER A 77 6.37 2.47 1.38
N VAL A 78 7.19 2.62 0.32
CA VAL A 78 7.05 1.88 -0.94
C VAL A 78 7.05 0.36 -0.74
N HIS A 79 7.66 -0.16 0.33
CA HIS A 79 7.66 -1.59 0.63
C HIS A 79 6.27 -2.14 1.03
N MET A 80 5.33 -1.27 1.41
CA MET A 80 3.94 -1.69 1.70
C MET A 80 3.14 -1.96 0.42
N ASN A 81 3.59 -1.42 -0.72
CA ASN A 81 3.05 -1.69 -2.05
C ASN A 81 4.17 -1.60 -3.10
N PRO A 82 5.02 -2.65 -3.21
CA PRO A 82 6.24 -2.57 -4.01
C PRO A 82 6.00 -2.50 -5.51
N VAL A 83 4.83 -2.94 -5.99
CA VAL A 83 4.40 -2.82 -7.39
C VAL A 83 3.06 -2.08 -7.46
N LEU A 84 3.03 -0.93 -8.13
CA LEU A 84 1.81 -0.19 -8.44
C LEU A 84 1.65 -0.11 -9.96
N LEU A 85 0.53 -0.64 -10.46
CA LEU A 85 0.13 -0.50 -11.86
C LEU A 85 -0.84 0.67 -11.97
N LYS A 86 -0.56 1.60 -12.88
CA LYS A 86 -1.40 2.76 -13.18
C LYS A 86 -1.96 2.60 -14.60
N PRO A 87 -3.17 2.06 -14.78
CA PRO A 87 -3.77 1.85 -16.09
C PRO A 87 -3.83 3.14 -16.90
N GLN A 88 -3.32 3.09 -18.13
CA GLN A 88 -3.34 4.21 -19.08
C GLN A 88 -4.26 3.93 -20.28
N THR A 89 -4.38 2.66 -20.67
CA THR A 89 -5.27 2.18 -21.74
C THR A 89 -5.84 0.81 -21.35
N ASP A 90 -6.70 0.23 -22.19
CA ASP A 90 -7.29 -1.09 -21.94
C ASP A 90 -6.26 -2.23 -21.87
N VAL A 91 -5.11 -2.05 -22.52
CA VAL A 91 -4.03 -3.05 -22.60
C VAL A 91 -2.70 -2.57 -21.99
N GLY A 92 -2.66 -1.33 -21.49
CA GLY A 92 -1.43 -0.66 -21.08
C GLY A 92 -1.52 -0.03 -19.69
N ALA A 93 -0.43 -0.12 -18.93
CA ALA A 93 -0.30 0.54 -17.64
C ALA A 93 1.13 1.07 -17.46
N GLN A 94 1.26 2.23 -16.83
CA GLN A 94 2.53 2.65 -16.25
C GLN A 94 2.85 1.71 -15.08
N VAL A 95 4.08 1.19 -15.05
CA VAL A 95 4.55 0.29 -14.00
C VAL A 95 5.41 1.08 -13.03
N ILE A 96 5.05 1.07 -11.75
CA ILE A 96 5.85 1.65 -10.67
C ILE A 96 6.44 0.49 -9.86
N VAL A 97 7.76 0.45 -9.73
CA VAL A 97 8.51 -0.53 -8.94
C VAL A 97 9.28 0.21 -7.85
N GLN A 98 9.07 -0.19 -6.59
CA GLN A 98 9.67 0.45 -5.41
C GLN A 98 9.50 1.99 -5.42
N GLY A 99 8.33 2.43 -5.86
CA GLY A 99 7.95 3.85 -5.91
C GLY A 99 8.56 4.67 -7.04
N LYS A 100 9.27 4.06 -8.01
CA LYS A 100 9.75 4.74 -9.22
C LYS A 100 9.13 4.13 -10.46
N MET A 101 8.93 4.93 -11.50
CA MET A 101 8.52 4.42 -12.80
C MET A 101 9.57 3.44 -13.33
N PHE A 102 9.12 2.29 -13.79
CA PHE A 102 9.94 1.25 -14.41
C PHE A 102 9.68 1.20 -15.91
N GLY A 103 10.76 1.18 -16.70
CA GLY A 103 10.72 1.36 -18.16
C GLY A 103 11.16 2.77 -18.50
#